data_AF-X8BG45-F1
#
_entry.id   AF-X8BG45-F1
#
_cell.length_a   1.000
_cell.length_b   1.000
_cell.length_c   1.000
_cell.angle_alpha   90.00
_cell.angle_beta   90.00
_cell.angle_gamma   90.00
#
_symmetry.space_group_name_H-M   'P 1'
#
loop_
_entity.id
_entity.type
_entity.pdbx_description
1 polymer ?
#
loop_
_entity_poly.entity_id
_entity_poly.type
_entity_poly.pdbx_seq_one_letter_code
_entity_poly.pdbx_strand_id
1 'polypeptide(L)'
;MLGRRLRRMTPRVARVVDTLSQCEPLSVEVLCDLVRRRDLESAEQMRLVTVERVGDERVARLAHPLFGELRQATAGELHLSKVRGQLARRLAREVDRDMRATVRRALLTLHSDLDPDPKLYLEAARFSMMLLDPDSAERFAAAAAACGAPDAAPMRAMTLVLLGRGEQAEEALRAICGADREDRHRWSTIRAANLIWMLGRPGRQRPFSTVSPRQRNPPRSVMPVSRSKPASTRYLPAAPTRKRRPKQRFVRRCSRIFTR
;
A
#
# COMPACT_ATOMS: atom_id res chain seq x y z
N MET A 1 22.23 2.88 29.66
CA MET A 1 23.03 1.71 29.23
C MET A 1 23.12 1.51 27.71
N LEU A 2 22.07 1.80 26.92
CA LEU A 2 22.04 1.55 25.45
C LEU A 2 23.17 2.28 24.68
N GLY A 3 23.38 3.58 24.91
CA GLY A 3 24.45 4.34 24.23
C GLY A 3 25.87 3.83 24.49
N ARG A 4 26.14 3.18 25.63
CA ARG A 4 27.45 2.54 25.90
C ARG A 4 27.67 1.29 25.05
N ARG A 5 26.61 0.54 24.70
CA ARG A 5 26.72 -0.62 23.81
C ARG A 5 26.96 -0.20 22.37
N LEU A 6 26.30 0.86 21.90
CA LEU A 6 26.55 1.39 20.56
C LEU A 6 27.97 1.93 20.37
N ARG A 7 28.52 2.61 21.37
CA ARG A 7 29.92 3.09 21.32
C ARG A 7 30.97 1.97 21.25
N ARG A 8 30.60 0.73 21.61
CA ARG A 8 31.49 -0.45 21.56
C ARG A 8 31.33 -1.27 20.28
N MET A 9 30.45 -0.86 19.37
CA MET A 9 30.24 -1.58 18.12
C MET A 9 31.41 -1.37 17.19
N THR A 10 31.98 -2.47 16.70
CA THR A 10 32.89 -2.40 15.56
C THR A 10 32.08 -1.99 14.31
N PRO A 11 32.72 -1.39 13.29
CA PRO A 11 32.03 -1.06 12.04
C PRO A 11 31.33 -2.26 11.38
N ARG A 12 31.84 -3.48 11.60
CA ARG A 12 31.24 -4.71 11.09
C ARG A 12 29.96 -5.09 11.82
N VAL A 13 29.94 -5.00 13.16
CA VAL A 13 28.73 -5.22 13.97
C VAL A 13 27.71 -4.11 13.71
N ALA A 14 28.16 -2.87 13.51
CA ALA A 14 27.30 -1.76 13.09
C ALA A 14 26.57 -2.06 11.78
N ARG A 15 27.25 -2.65 10.79
CA ARG A 15 26.61 -3.04 9.53
C ARG A 15 25.49 -4.08 9.73
N VAL A 16 25.62 -5.02 10.66
CA VAL A 16 24.55 -6.00 10.98
C VAL A 16 23.32 -5.27 11.49
N VAL A 17 23.51 -4.39 12.48
CA VAL A 17 22.41 -3.61 13.08
C VAL A 17 21.82 -2.64 12.07
N ASP A 18 22.63 -2.01 11.22
CA ASP A 18 22.15 -1.14 10.15
C ASP A 18 21.26 -1.91 9.19
N THR A 19 21.68 -3.10 8.78
CA THR A 19 20.90 -3.96 7.87
C THR A 19 19.54 -4.33 8.49
N LEU A 20 19.53 -4.80 9.74
CA LEU A 20 18.29 -5.13 10.45
C LEU A 20 17.43 -3.91 10.76
N SER A 21 18.03 -2.73 10.95
CA SER A 21 17.28 -1.49 11.16
C SER A 21 16.46 -1.08 9.94
N GLN A 22 16.89 -1.45 8.73
CA GLN A 22 16.17 -1.11 7.49
C GLN A 22 15.07 -2.11 7.19
N CYS A 23 15.25 -3.36 7.62
CA CYS A 23 14.32 -4.44 7.33
C CYS A 23 14.43 -5.50 8.42
N GLU A 24 13.36 -5.67 9.21
CA GLU A 24 13.19 -6.78 10.13
C GLU A 24 11.76 -7.33 10.03
N PRO A 25 11.54 -8.63 10.29
CA PRO A 25 12.55 -9.67 10.45
C PRO A 25 13.26 -10.04 9.13
N LEU A 26 14.49 -10.56 9.22
CA LEU A 26 15.23 -11.12 8.09
C LEU A 26 15.64 -12.56 8.38
N SER A 27 15.60 -13.43 7.36
CA SER A 27 16.22 -14.73 7.48
C SER A 27 17.73 -14.57 7.66
N VAL A 28 18.31 -15.47 8.45
CA VAL A 28 19.76 -15.51 8.66
C VAL A 28 20.51 -15.68 7.34
N GLU A 29 19.94 -16.44 6.39
CA GLU A 29 20.51 -16.63 5.05
C GLU A 29 20.61 -15.30 4.29
N VAL A 30 19.50 -14.57 4.16
CA VAL A 30 19.47 -13.24 3.51
C VAL A 30 20.43 -12.27 4.18
N LEU A 31 20.48 -12.28 5.52
CA LEU A 31 21.39 -11.41 6.26
C LEU A 31 22.85 -11.78 6.00
N CYS A 32 23.21 -13.07 5.99
CA CYS A 32 24.58 -13.54 5.79
C CYS A 32 25.11 -13.34 4.37
N ASP A 33 24.24 -13.10 3.38
CA ASP A 33 24.66 -12.68 2.04
C ASP A 33 25.14 -11.21 2.01
N LEU A 34 24.77 -10.41 3.01
CA LEU A 34 25.11 -8.99 3.11
C LEU A 34 26.17 -8.69 4.17
N VAL A 35 26.23 -9.52 5.22
CA VAL A 35 27.17 -9.38 6.35
C VAL A 35 27.83 -10.71 6.67
N ARG A 36 29.03 -10.70 7.27
CA ARG A 36 29.70 -11.97 7.58
C ARG A 36 29.01 -12.65 8.76
N ARG A 37 28.88 -13.97 8.69
CA ARG A 37 28.29 -14.80 9.74
C ARG A 37 28.86 -14.53 11.14
N ARG A 38 30.19 -14.42 11.25
CA ARG A 38 30.89 -14.10 12.50
C ARG A 38 30.52 -12.74 13.11
N ASP A 39 30.18 -11.77 12.26
CA ASP A 39 29.82 -10.42 12.70
C ASP A 39 28.37 -10.44 13.26
N LEU A 40 27.49 -11.27 12.68
CA LEU A 40 26.15 -11.55 13.20
C LEU A 40 26.22 -12.29 14.54
N GLU A 41 27.05 -13.32 14.67
CA GLU A 41 27.26 -14.05 15.93
C GLU A 41 27.83 -13.14 17.02
N SER A 42 28.76 -12.24 16.67
CA SER A 42 29.26 -11.21 17.58
C SER A 42 28.14 -10.25 18.02
N ALA A 43 27.27 -9.83 17.11
CA ALA A 43 26.13 -8.97 17.42
C ALA A 43 25.12 -9.67 18.36
N GLU A 44 24.91 -10.97 18.16
CA GLU A 44 24.07 -11.82 19.03
C GLU A 44 24.69 -11.97 20.44
N GLN A 45 25.99 -12.28 20.54
CA GLN A 45 26.72 -12.34 21.82
C GLN A 45 26.68 -11.01 22.58
N MET A 46 26.73 -9.89 21.86
CA MET A 46 26.58 -8.53 22.42
C MET A 46 25.14 -8.18 22.81
N ARG A 47 24.16 -9.07 22.55
CA ARG A 47 22.71 -8.86 22.74
C ARG A 47 22.18 -7.62 22.00
N LEU A 48 22.68 -7.40 20.79
CA LEU A 48 22.17 -6.37 19.87
C LEU A 48 21.14 -6.96 18.88
N VAL A 49 21.27 -8.25 18.60
CA VAL A 49 20.42 -9.03 17.71
C VAL A 49 19.94 -10.27 18.46
N THR A 50 18.71 -10.67 18.21
CA THR A 50 18.17 -11.96 18.65
C THR A 50 17.92 -12.81 17.41
N VAL A 51 18.37 -14.06 17.44
CA VAL A 51 18.08 -15.05 16.39
C VAL A 51 17.12 -16.10 16.95
N GLU A 52 15.97 -16.22 16.32
CA GLU A 52 14.93 -17.16 16.70
C GLU A 52 14.71 -18.17 15.58
N ARG A 53 14.26 -19.38 15.93
CA ARG A 53 13.86 -20.40 14.96
C ARG A 53 12.35 -20.28 14.72
N VAL A 54 11.97 -20.10 13.46
CA VAL A 54 10.57 -20.03 13.02
C VAL A 54 10.36 -21.12 11.98
N GLY A 55 9.74 -22.24 12.39
CA GLY A 55 9.70 -23.46 11.59
C GLY A 55 11.12 -23.98 11.33
N ASP A 56 11.46 -24.19 10.06
CA ASP A 56 12.79 -24.67 9.65
C ASP A 56 13.80 -23.53 9.42
N GLU A 57 13.34 -22.28 9.41
CA GLU A 57 14.19 -21.11 9.15
C GLU A 57 14.69 -20.46 10.45
N ARG A 58 15.88 -19.85 10.38
CA ARG A 58 16.39 -18.95 11.42
C ARG A 58 16.16 -17.52 11.01
N VAL A 59 15.58 -16.74 11.91
CA VAL A 59 15.17 -15.35 11.67
C VAL A 59 15.85 -14.45 12.68
N ALA A 60 16.52 -13.41 12.19
CA ALA A 60 17.18 -12.40 12.99
C ALA A 60 16.31 -11.14 13.13
N ARG A 61 16.30 -10.57 14.33
CA ARG A 61 15.63 -9.30 14.68
C ARG A 61 16.53 -8.47 15.58
N LEU A 62 16.33 -7.17 15.63
CA LEU A 62 17.00 -6.37 16.65
C LEU A 62 16.53 -6.81 18.04
N ALA A 63 17.46 -6.93 18.97
CA ALA A 63 17.13 -7.25 20.36
C ALA A 63 16.29 -6.14 21.02
N HIS A 64 16.36 -4.92 20.48
CA HIS A 64 15.52 -3.80 20.91
C HIS A 64 15.28 -2.82 19.74
N PRO A 65 14.03 -2.39 19.47
CA PRO A 65 13.71 -1.45 18.38
C PRO A 65 14.51 -0.14 18.41
N LEU A 66 14.75 0.42 19.60
CA LEU A 66 15.62 1.59 19.81
C LEU A 66 17.04 1.48 19.20
N PHE A 67 17.60 0.28 19.03
CA PHE A 67 18.88 0.15 18.32
C PHE A 67 18.73 0.54 16.85
N GLY A 68 17.61 0.18 16.23
CA GLY A 68 17.29 0.54 14.86
C GLY A 68 17.08 2.04 14.72
N GLU A 69 16.24 2.62 15.58
CA GLU A 69 15.96 4.06 15.59
C GLU A 69 17.23 4.90 15.77
N LEU A 70 18.08 4.53 16.74
CA LEU A 70 19.31 5.26 16.98
C LEU A 70 20.31 5.11 15.83
N ARG A 71 20.40 3.93 15.20
CA ARG A 71 21.24 3.74 14.02
C ARG A 71 20.72 4.52 12.83
N GLN A 72 19.41 4.54 12.59
CA GLN A 72 18.79 5.36 11.56
C GLN A 72 19.06 6.86 11.77
N ALA A 73 19.03 7.33 13.02
CA ALA A 73 19.28 8.73 13.36
C ALA A 73 20.77 9.14 13.31
N THR A 74 21.70 8.19 13.49
CA THR A 74 23.15 8.48 13.63
C THR A 74 23.98 8.07 12.43
N ALA A 75 23.51 7.12 11.61
CA ALA A 75 24.18 6.73 10.39
C ALA A 75 23.90 7.74 9.27
N GLY A 76 24.90 7.97 8.41
CA GLY A 76 24.72 8.87 7.27
C GLY A 76 23.71 8.32 6.26
N GLU A 77 22.91 9.21 5.68
CA GLU A 77 21.86 8.86 4.72
C GLU A 77 22.40 8.08 3.52
N LEU A 78 23.55 8.49 2.97
CA LEU A 78 24.22 7.79 1.85
C LEU A 78 24.56 6.34 2.19
N HIS A 79 25.01 6.09 3.43
CA HIS A 79 25.33 4.73 3.89
C HIS A 79 24.06 3.89 4.02
N LEU A 80 23.02 4.41 4.68
CA LEU A 80 21.76 3.69 4.83
C LEU A 80 21.06 3.47 3.48
N SER A 81 21.18 4.41 2.55
CA SER A 81 20.60 4.32 1.21
C SER A 81 21.23 3.15 0.44
N LYS A 82 22.56 3.03 0.51
CA LYS A 82 23.31 1.89 -0.03
C LYS A 82 22.94 0.57 0.65
N VAL A 83 22.71 0.55 1.96
CA VAL A 83 22.24 -0.64 2.70
C VAL A 83 20.85 -1.06 2.21
N ARG A 84 19.92 -0.11 2.04
CA ARG A 84 18.58 -0.37 1.48
C ARG A 84 18.67 -0.94 0.05
N GLY A 85 19.54 -0.39 -0.79
CA GLY A 85 19.74 -0.87 -2.16
C GLY A 85 20.34 -2.28 -2.25
N GLN A 86 21.24 -2.63 -1.32
CA GLN A 86 21.76 -4.00 -1.20
C GLN A 86 20.67 -4.99 -0.77
N LEU A 87 19.87 -4.62 0.23
CA LEU A 87 18.74 -5.42 0.69
C LEU A 87 17.69 -5.61 -0.41
N ALA A 88 17.29 -4.55 -1.10
CA ALA A 88 16.33 -4.61 -2.19
C ALA A 88 16.79 -5.57 -3.31
N ARG A 89 18.06 -5.46 -3.73
CA ARG A 89 18.67 -6.36 -4.73
C ARG A 89 18.70 -7.80 -4.27
N ARG A 90 19.02 -8.05 -2.99
CA ARG A 90 19.07 -9.42 -2.46
C ARG A 90 17.67 -10.04 -2.36
N LEU A 91 16.69 -9.27 -1.89
CA LEU A 91 15.30 -9.73 -1.80
C LEU A 91 14.69 -9.97 -3.18
N ALA A 92 15.09 -9.21 -4.20
CA ALA A 92 14.65 -9.41 -5.58
C ALA A 92 15.07 -10.78 -6.19
N ARG A 93 16.05 -11.47 -5.60
CA ARG A 93 16.47 -12.82 -6.05
C ARG A 93 15.51 -13.91 -5.59
N GLU A 94 14.73 -13.64 -4.55
CA GLU A 94 13.65 -14.52 -4.12
C GLU A 94 12.40 -14.16 -4.91
N VAL A 95 11.63 -15.17 -5.33
CA VAL A 95 10.28 -14.91 -5.82
C VAL A 95 9.51 -14.30 -4.66
N ASP A 96 8.93 -13.11 -4.84
CA ASP A 96 8.10 -12.46 -3.83
C ASP A 96 6.92 -13.40 -3.50
N ARG A 97 7.03 -14.15 -2.39
CA ARG A 97 6.06 -15.19 -2.04
C ARG A 97 4.73 -14.63 -1.52
N ASP A 98 4.72 -13.36 -1.10
CA ASP A 98 3.55 -12.68 -0.53
C ASP A 98 3.57 -11.17 -0.83
N MET A 99 2.40 -10.54 -0.81
CA MET A 99 2.16 -9.10 -1.01
C MET A 99 3.05 -8.24 -0.11
N ARG A 100 3.26 -8.66 1.14
CA ARG A 100 4.11 -7.96 2.11
C ARG A 100 5.58 -7.95 1.68
N ALA A 101 6.05 -9.02 1.03
CA ALA A 101 7.43 -9.11 0.55
C ALA A 101 7.69 -8.07 -0.56
N THR A 102 6.79 -7.97 -1.55
CA THR A 102 6.87 -6.99 -2.63
C THR A 102 6.80 -5.56 -2.09
N VAL A 103 5.86 -5.25 -1.19
CA VAL A 103 5.75 -3.92 -0.58
C VAL A 103 7.03 -3.54 0.17
N ARG A 104 7.59 -4.48 0.93
CA ARG A 104 8.85 -4.26 1.67
C ARG A 104 10.03 -4.01 0.71
N ARG A 105 10.14 -4.80 -0.37
CA ARG A 105 11.16 -4.61 -1.40
C ARG A 105 11.02 -3.26 -2.10
N ALA A 106 9.79 -2.85 -2.40
CA ALA A 106 9.50 -1.55 -3.01
C ALA A 106 9.84 -0.38 -2.08
N LEU A 107 9.53 -0.47 -0.77
CA LEU A 107 9.92 0.55 0.21
C LEU A 107 11.44 0.72 0.28
N LEU A 108 12.18 -0.41 0.32
CA LEU A 108 13.64 -0.39 0.31
C LEU A 108 14.17 0.27 -0.98
N THR A 109 13.61 -0.11 -2.14
CA THR A 109 14.01 0.42 -3.44
C THR A 109 13.74 1.93 -3.53
N LEU A 110 12.56 2.38 -3.11
CA LEU A 110 12.13 3.79 -3.13
C LEU A 110 13.07 4.71 -2.35
N HIS A 111 13.65 4.20 -1.28
CA HIS A 111 14.54 4.96 -0.42
C HIS A 111 16.02 4.56 -0.64
N SER A 112 16.38 3.87 -1.72
CA SER A 112 17.74 3.42 -1.96
C SER A 112 18.49 4.29 -2.98
N ASP A 113 19.72 3.88 -3.27
CA ASP A 113 20.58 4.40 -4.34
C ASP A 113 20.30 3.73 -5.70
N LEU A 114 19.24 2.93 -5.80
CA LEU A 114 18.87 2.24 -7.03
C LEU A 114 18.06 3.13 -7.97
N ASP A 115 18.12 2.81 -9.27
CA ASP A 115 17.23 3.41 -10.24
C ASP A 115 15.76 3.11 -9.90
N PRO A 116 14.85 4.09 -10.08
CA PRO A 116 13.43 3.89 -9.87
C PRO A 116 12.87 2.73 -10.72
N ASP A 117 12.06 1.87 -10.10
CA ASP A 117 11.32 0.80 -10.80
C ASP A 117 9.82 1.10 -10.78
N PRO A 118 9.26 1.69 -11.86
CA PRO A 118 7.86 2.11 -11.89
C PRO A 118 6.89 0.93 -11.86
N LYS A 119 7.31 -0.24 -12.37
CA LYS A 119 6.47 -1.45 -12.36
C LYS A 119 6.35 -1.99 -10.95
N LEU A 120 7.48 -2.08 -10.24
CA LEU A 120 7.52 -2.48 -8.83
C LEU A 120 6.68 -1.53 -7.96
N TYR A 121 6.78 -0.21 -8.18
CA TYR A 121 5.99 0.74 -7.40
C TYR A 121 4.50 0.62 -7.67
N LEU A 122 4.07 0.41 -8.92
CA LEU A 122 2.64 0.20 -9.20
C LEU A 122 2.11 -1.09 -8.58
N GLU A 123 2.89 -2.17 -8.62
CA GLU A 123 2.53 -3.43 -7.98
C GLU A 123 2.46 -3.29 -6.45
N ALA A 124 3.47 -2.66 -5.84
CA ALA A 124 3.47 -2.36 -4.41
C ALA A 124 2.31 -1.44 -4.00
N ALA A 125 1.93 -0.46 -4.83
CA ALA A 125 0.76 0.37 -4.57
C ALA A 125 -0.53 -0.46 -4.52
N ARG A 126 -0.71 -1.41 -5.46
CA ARG A 126 -1.86 -2.33 -5.48
C ARG A 126 -1.87 -3.19 -4.21
N PHE A 127 -0.74 -3.76 -3.83
CA PHE A 127 -0.64 -4.58 -2.63
C PHE A 127 -0.82 -3.79 -1.33
N SER A 128 -0.28 -2.58 -1.22
CA SER A 128 -0.54 -1.68 -0.09
C SER A 128 -2.03 -1.37 0.06
N MET A 129 -2.75 -1.18 -1.04
CA MET A 129 -4.21 -1.02 -1.01
C MET A 129 -4.93 -2.27 -0.48
N MET A 130 -4.50 -3.47 -0.89
CA MET A 130 -5.04 -4.74 -0.39
C MET A 130 -4.73 -4.96 1.10
N LEU A 131 -3.57 -4.48 1.55
CA LEU A 131 -3.13 -4.49 2.95
C LEU A 131 -3.75 -3.35 3.79
N LEU A 132 -4.63 -2.54 3.20
CA LEU A 132 -5.31 -1.41 3.84
C LEU A 132 -4.36 -0.30 4.33
N ASP A 133 -3.26 -0.10 3.61
CA ASP A 133 -2.29 0.98 3.81
C ASP A 133 -2.33 1.97 2.63
N PRO A 134 -3.32 2.87 2.60
CA PRO A 134 -3.49 3.82 1.50
C PRO A 134 -2.40 4.91 1.48
N ASP A 135 -1.71 5.17 2.59
CA ASP A 135 -0.61 6.13 2.65
C ASP A 135 0.62 5.60 1.91
N SER A 136 1.02 4.34 2.16
CA SER A 136 2.09 3.71 1.38
C SER A 136 1.70 3.57 -0.10
N ALA A 137 0.43 3.24 -0.37
CA ALA A 137 -0.05 3.15 -1.74
C ALA A 137 0.05 4.49 -2.50
N GLU A 138 -0.29 5.61 -1.87
CA GLU A 138 -0.12 6.94 -2.49
C GLU A 138 1.36 7.21 -2.76
N ARG A 139 2.24 6.95 -1.80
CA ARG A 139 3.69 7.19 -1.95
C ARG A 139 4.26 6.44 -3.14
N PHE A 140 3.91 5.16 -3.29
CA PHE A 140 4.34 4.37 -4.44
C PHE A 140 3.71 4.84 -5.75
N ALA A 141 2.43 5.18 -5.74
CA ALA A 141 1.76 5.69 -6.93
C ALA A 141 2.33 7.05 -7.37
N ALA A 142 2.73 7.90 -6.42
CA ALA A 142 3.44 9.15 -6.68
C ALA A 142 4.83 8.89 -7.27
N ALA A 143 5.59 7.95 -6.72
CA ALA A 143 6.89 7.55 -7.26
C ALA A 143 6.79 6.99 -8.69
N ALA A 144 5.80 6.14 -8.96
CA ALA A 144 5.53 5.63 -10.30
C ALA A 144 5.13 6.75 -11.29
N ALA A 145 4.34 7.73 -10.84
CA ALA A 145 3.96 8.88 -11.64
C ALA A 145 5.15 9.79 -11.98
N ALA A 146 6.08 9.99 -11.04
CA ALA A 146 7.31 10.74 -11.28
C ALA A 146 8.19 10.09 -12.38
N CYS A 147 8.03 8.78 -12.59
CA CYS A 147 8.69 8.04 -13.67
C CYS A 147 7.86 7.97 -14.96
N GLY A 148 6.72 8.66 -15.03
CA GLY A 148 5.84 8.66 -16.22
C GLY A 148 5.05 7.37 -16.44
N ALA A 149 4.87 6.52 -15.42
CA ALA A 149 4.13 5.28 -15.60
C ALA A 149 2.64 5.54 -15.89
N PRO A 150 2.07 4.97 -16.97
CA PRO A 150 0.72 5.30 -17.44
C PRO A 150 -0.37 4.96 -16.42
N ASP A 151 -0.22 3.86 -15.69
CA ASP A 151 -1.17 3.39 -14.67
C ASP A 151 -1.07 4.13 -13.33
N ALA A 152 -0.12 5.07 -13.19
CA ALA A 152 0.08 5.77 -11.93
C ALA A 152 -1.05 6.76 -11.62
N ALA A 153 -1.57 7.48 -12.62
CA ALA A 153 -2.62 8.47 -12.38
C ALA A 153 -3.93 7.83 -11.85
N PRO A 154 -4.45 6.74 -12.45
CA PRO A 154 -5.57 5.98 -11.87
C PRO A 154 -5.30 5.50 -10.44
N MET A 155 -4.11 4.95 -10.18
CA MET A 155 -3.76 4.50 -8.83
C MET A 155 -3.77 5.66 -7.82
N ARG A 156 -3.13 6.79 -8.15
CA ARG A 156 -3.10 7.98 -7.31
C ARG A 156 -4.51 8.50 -7.02
N ALA A 157 -5.35 8.64 -8.05
CA ALA A 157 -6.73 9.08 -7.87
C ALA A 157 -7.49 8.20 -6.86
N MET A 158 -7.34 6.89 -6.95
CA MET A 158 -7.98 5.96 -6.02
C MET A 158 -7.44 6.09 -4.59
N THR A 159 -6.12 6.16 -4.43
CA THR A 159 -5.49 6.34 -3.11
C THR A 159 -5.93 7.64 -2.44
N LEU A 160 -6.02 8.74 -3.19
CA LEU A 160 -6.49 10.04 -2.69
C LEU A 160 -7.96 10.00 -2.23
N VAL A 161 -8.82 9.27 -2.95
CA VAL A 161 -10.21 9.04 -2.52
C VAL A 161 -10.25 8.28 -1.19
N LEU A 162 -9.44 7.23 -1.04
CA LEU A 162 -9.41 6.44 0.20
C LEU A 162 -8.82 7.20 1.39
N LEU A 163 -7.79 8.02 1.17
CA LEU A 163 -7.23 8.93 2.18
C LEU A 163 -8.20 10.07 2.53
N GLY A 164 -9.28 10.23 1.76
CA GLY A 164 -10.26 11.28 1.96
C GLY A 164 -9.79 12.66 1.52
N ARG A 165 -8.76 12.75 0.67
CA ARG A 165 -8.25 13.99 0.10
C ARG A 165 -9.12 14.42 -1.08
N GLY A 166 -10.36 14.81 -0.79
CA GLY A 166 -11.43 14.96 -1.79
C GLY A 166 -11.14 15.92 -2.94
N GLU A 167 -10.52 17.07 -2.68
CA GLU A 167 -10.19 18.05 -3.73
C GLU A 167 -9.08 17.54 -4.66
N GLN A 168 -8.00 16.99 -4.10
CA GLN A 168 -6.91 16.38 -4.87
C GLN A 168 -7.41 15.18 -5.69
N ALA A 169 -8.30 14.38 -5.10
CA ALA A 169 -8.96 13.29 -5.79
C ALA A 169 -9.83 13.78 -6.96
N GLU A 170 -10.61 14.86 -6.77
CA GLU A 170 -11.43 15.43 -7.84
C GLU A 170 -10.59 15.97 -9.00
N GLU A 171 -9.46 16.61 -8.71
CA GLU A 171 -8.53 17.08 -9.74
C GLU A 171 -8.00 15.91 -10.59
N ALA A 172 -7.48 14.87 -9.95
CA ALA A 172 -6.98 13.69 -10.63
C ALA A 172 -8.09 12.96 -11.40
N LEU A 173 -9.25 12.75 -10.78
CA LEU A 173 -10.40 12.08 -11.39
C LEU A 173 -10.97 12.85 -12.58
N ARG A 174 -10.94 14.18 -12.55
CA ARG A 174 -11.38 15.01 -13.68
C ARG A 174 -10.48 14.85 -14.89
N ALA A 175 -9.16 14.91 -14.69
CA ALA A 175 -8.19 14.69 -15.77
C ALA A 175 -8.38 13.30 -16.40
N ILE A 176 -8.48 12.29 -15.54
CA ILE A 176 -8.73 10.89 -15.92
C ILE A 176 -10.05 10.74 -16.68
N CYS A 177 -11.15 11.36 -16.23
CA CYS A 177 -12.44 11.29 -16.93
C CYS A 177 -12.48 12.12 -18.21
N GLY A 178 -11.53 13.03 -18.44
CA GLY A 178 -11.39 13.82 -19.67
C GLY A 178 -10.69 13.06 -20.79
N ALA A 179 -9.68 12.26 -20.45
CA ALA A 179 -8.89 11.47 -21.41
C ALA A 179 -9.72 10.37 -22.12
N ASP A 180 -9.35 10.03 -23.35
CA ASP A 180 -9.99 8.94 -24.10
C ASP A 180 -9.46 7.57 -23.71
N ARG A 181 -10.35 6.75 -23.15
CA ARG A 181 -10.02 5.50 -22.45
C ARG A 181 -11.25 4.62 -22.24
N GLU A 182 -11.05 3.32 -22.33
CA GLU A 182 -12.12 2.32 -22.28
C GLU A 182 -12.79 2.24 -20.89
N ASP A 183 -12.00 2.39 -19.82
CA ASP A 183 -12.46 2.28 -18.45
C ASP A 183 -13.03 3.61 -17.88
N ARG A 184 -13.26 4.63 -18.73
CA ARG A 184 -13.78 5.95 -18.33
C ARG A 184 -15.01 5.87 -17.42
N HIS A 185 -15.93 4.97 -17.74
CA HIS A 185 -17.18 4.78 -16.99
C HIS A 185 -16.93 4.46 -15.51
N ARG A 186 -15.95 3.61 -15.21
CA ARG A 186 -15.56 3.22 -13.84
C ARG A 186 -15.12 4.45 -13.03
N TRP A 187 -14.30 5.30 -13.64
CA TRP A 187 -13.74 6.47 -12.98
C TRP A 187 -14.75 7.61 -12.85
N SER A 188 -15.69 7.73 -13.79
CA SER A 188 -16.85 8.63 -13.63
C SER A 188 -17.69 8.27 -12.41
N THR A 189 -17.91 6.97 -12.14
CA THR A 189 -18.60 6.53 -10.92
C THR A 189 -17.82 6.87 -9.66
N ILE A 190 -16.49 6.66 -9.64
CA ILE A 190 -15.64 7.00 -8.50
C ILE A 190 -15.64 8.53 -8.26
N ARG A 191 -15.57 9.32 -9.32
CA ARG A 191 -15.66 10.79 -9.27
C ARG A 191 -16.99 11.26 -8.71
N ALA A 192 -18.10 10.69 -9.17
CA ALA A 192 -19.43 10.98 -8.66
C ALA A 192 -19.52 10.70 -7.15
N ALA A 193 -18.99 9.56 -6.70
CA ALA A 193 -18.92 9.20 -5.29
C ALA A 193 -18.09 10.20 -4.46
N ASN A 194 -16.92 10.62 -4.99
CA ASN A 194 -16.09 11.64 -4.34
C ASN A 194 -16.83 12.98 -4.22
N LEU A 195 -17.47 13.45 -5.29
CA LEU A 195 -18.24 14.70 -5.29
C LEU A 195 -19.40 14.68 -4.28
N ILE A 196 -20.15 13.57 -4.20
CA ILE A 196 -21.29 13.45 -3.27
C ILE A 196 -20.80 13.32 -1.83
N TRP A 197 -19.95 12.34 -1.55
CA TRP A 197 -19.67 11.91 -0.17
C TRP A 197 -18.46 12.59 0.48
N MET A 198 -17.48 13.03 -0.31
CA MET A 198 -16.28 13.68 0.22
C MET A 198 -16.38 15.20 0.16
N LEU A 199 -16.91 15.75 -0.94
CA LEU A 199 -16.97 17.20 -1.17
C LEU A 199 -18.35 17.82 -0.92
N GLY A 200 -19.43 17.03 -0.81
CA GLY A 200 -20.78 17.56 -0.62
C GLY A 200 -21.29 18.39 -1.80
N ARG A 201 -20.80 18.13 -3.02
CA ARG A 201 -21.12 18.87 -4.25
C ARG A 201 -21.84 17.99 -5.27
N PRO A 202 -23.07 17.51 -5.01
CA PRO A 202 -23.78 16.60 -5.91
C PRO A 202 -24.07 17.23 -7.29
N GLY A 203 -24.27 18.55 -7.38
CA GLY A 203 -24.62 19.25 -8.63
C GLY A 203 -23.46 19.49 -9.61
N ARG A 204 -22.20 19.21 -9.23
CA ARG A 204 -21.03 19.36 -10.14
C ARG A 204 -20.77 18.12 -11.00
N GLN A 205 -21.61 17.11 -10.92
CA GLN A 205 -21.54 15.96 -11.81
C GLN A 205 -21.99 16.38 -13.21
N ARG A 206 -21.17 16.12 -14.23
CA ARG A 206 -21.74 16.10 -15.59
C ARG A 206 -22.74 14.94 -15.63
N PRO A 207 -23.93 15.12 -16.23
CA PRO A 207 -24.89 14.03 -16.37
C PRO A 207 -24.16 12.85 -17.02
N PHE A 208 -24.37 11.63 -16.50
CA PHE A 208 -23.92 10.41 -17.16
C PHE A 208 -24.55 10.42 -18.56
N SER A 209 -23.81 10.88 -19.56
CA SER A 209 -24.22 10.76 -20.96
C SER A 209 -24.50 9.28 -21.16
N THR A 210 -25.74 8.99 -21.53
CA THR A 210 -26.28 7.65 -21.78
C THR A 210 -25.25 6.80 -22.51
N VAL A 211 -24.64 5.86 -21.79
CA VAL A 211 -23.93 4.76 -22.44
C VAL A 211 -25.00 4.02 -23.22
N SER A 212 -24.93 4.11 -24.55
CA SER A 212 -25.83 3.41 -25.46
C SER A 212 -25.86 1.93 -25.08
N PRO A 213 -27.04 1.28 -24.96
CA PRO A 213 -27.14 -0.13 -24.60
C PRO A 213 -26.79 -1.02 -25.81
N ARG A 214 -25.57 -0.90 -26.33
CA ARG A 214 -25.01 -1.84 -27.30
C ARG A 214 -23.96 -2.68 -26.61
N GLN A 215 -24.44 -3.60 -25.76
CA GLN A 215 -23.86 -4.91 -25.41
C GLN A 215 -24.57 -5.42 -24.14
N ARG A 216 -25.82 -5.84 -24.29
CA ARG A 216 -26.40 -6.87 -23.42
C ARG A 216 -26.71 -8.06 -24.32
N ASN A 217 -26.00 -9.16 -24.10
CA ASN A 217 -26.44 -10.48 -24.55
C ASN A 217 -27.88 -10.74 -24.02
N PRO A 218 -28.74 -11.43 -24.80
CA PRO A 218 -30.14 -11.58 -24.46
C PRO A 218 -30.33 -12.47 -23.21
N PRO A 219 -31.32 -12.16 -22.35
CA PRO A 219 -31.64 -13.04 -21.22
C PRO A 219 -32.35 -14.31 -21.72
N ARG A 220 -31.89 -15.47 -21.23
CA ARG A 220 -32.63 -16.73 -21.27
C ARG A 220 -33.99 -16.54 -20.60
N SER A 221 -35.01 -17.00 -21.30
CA SER A 221 -36.42 -17.09 -20.92
C SER A 221 -36.66 -17.68 -19.53
N VAL A 222 -37.41 -16.95 -18.69
CA VAL A 222 -38.23 -17.53 -17.62
C VAL A 222 -39.57 -16.80 -17.58
N MET A 223 -40.65 -17.59 -17.57
CA MET A 223 -42.06 -17.21 -17.67
C MET A 223 -42.60 -16.37 -16.49
N PRO A 224 -43.77 -15.71 -16.65
CA PRO A 224 -44.28 -14.71 -15.71
C PRO A 224 -45.13 -15.34 -14.60
N VAL A 225 -45.06 -14.79 -13.39
CA VAL A 225 -46.06 -15.02 -12.33
C VAL A 225 -46.75 -13.70 -11.99
N SER A 226 -48.05 -13.82 -11.80
CA SER A 226 -49.12 -12.83 -11.87
C SER A 226 -49.16 -11.79 -10.73
N ARG A 227 -49.85 -10.69 -11.06
CA ARG A 227 -50.26 -9.53 -10.26
C ARG A 227 -50.87 -9.86 -8.88
N SER A 228 -50.58 -9.00 -7.90
CA SER A 228 -51.58 -8.31 -7.06
C SER A 228 -50.98 -7.07 -6.37
N LYS A 229 -51.80 -6.02 -6.25
CA LYS A 229 -51.61 -4.73 -5.54
C LYS A 229 -52.81 -4.59 -4.57
N PRO A 230 -52.88 -3.57 -3.69
CA PRO A 230 -51.87 -3.04 -2.76
C PRO A 230 -52.45 -2.96 -1.32
N ALA A 231 -51.61 -2.75 -0.29
CA ALA A 231 -52.12 -2.34 1.02
C ALA A 231 -51.22 -1.26 1.63
N SER A 232 -51.84 -0.11 1.85
CA SER A 232 -51.40 1.01 2.69
C SER A 232 -51.00 0.55 4.10
N THR A 233 -49.97 1.16 4.71
CA THR A 233 -49.97 1.55 6.14
C THR A 233 -48.78 2.46 6.48
N ARG A 234 -49.16 3.67 6.93
CA ARG A 234 -48.62 4.55 7.98
C ARG A 234 -47.10 4.69 8.20
N TYR A 235 -46.69 5.95 8.11
CA TYR A 235 -45.61 6.58 8.86
C TYR A 235 -45.75 6.39 10.38
N LEU A 236 -44.66 5.99 11.04
CA LEU A 236 -44.29 6.40 12.41
C LEU A 236 -42.75 6.32 12.58
N PRO A 237 -42.18 7.06 13.55
CA PRO A 237 -40.90 7.74 13.40
C PRO A 237 -39.68 6.94 13.89
N ALA A 238 -38.52 7.52 13.60
CA ALA A 238 -37.18 6.98 13.76
C ALA A 238 -36.80 6.57 15.19
N ALA A 239 -36.14 5.41 15.31
CA ALA A 239 -35.30 5.04 16.45
C ALA A 239 -33.81 5.25 16.10
N PRO A 240 -32.95 5.64 17.07
CA PRO A 240 -31.64 6.18 16.79
C PRO A 240 -30.65 5.06 16.44
N THR A 241 -30.36 4.92 15.14
CA THR A 241 -29.26 4.04 14.71
C THR A 241 -27.93 4.73 14.97
N ARG A 242 -27.18 4.17 15.92
CA ARG A 242 -25.78 4.43 16.25
C ARG A 242 -24.99 4.77 14.97
N LYS A 243 -24.64 6.05 14.80
CA LYS A 243 -23.92 6.61 13.64
C LYS A 243 -22.58 5.90 13.41
N ARG A 244 -22.56 4.78 12.69
CA ARG A 244 -21.35 4.31 12.01
C ARG A 244 -21.14 5.22 10.81
N ARG A 245 -20.08 6.05 10.86
CA ARG A 245 -19.81 7.10 9.88
C ARG A 245 -19.88 6.53 8.44
N PRO A 246 -20.65 7.13 7.51
CA PRO A 246 -20.83 6.63 6.14
C PRO A 246 -19.50 6.43 5.37
N LYS A 247 -18.46 7.17 5.75
CA LYS A 247 -17.08 7.06 5.24
C LYS A 247 -16.51 5.64 5.36
N GLN A 248 -16.67 4.96 6.51
CA GLN A 248 -16.10 3.61 6.71
C GLN A 248 -16.81 2.53 5.87
N ARG A 249 -18.10 2.70 5.58
CA ARG A 249 -18.84 1.79 4.69
C ARG A 249 -18.44 1.98 3.22
N PHE A 250 -18.19 3.23 2.81
CA PHE A 250 -17.74 3.53 1.45
C PHE A 250 -16.33 3.03 1.15
N VAL A 251 -15.37 3.24 2.07
CA VAL A 251 -13.99 2.72 1.96
C VAL A 251 -13.99 1.20 1.81
N ARG A 252 -14.77 0.48 2.63
CA ARG A 252 -14.93 -0.99 2.53
C ARG A 252 -15.64 -1.47 1.26
N ARG A 253 -16.48 -0.61 0.64
CA ARG A 253 -17.18 -0.95 -0.61
C ARG A 253 -16.27 -0.71 -1.83
N CYS A 254 -15.43 0.32 -1.78
CA CYS A 254 -14.43 0.60 -2.81
C CYS A 254 -13.33 -0.47 -2.85
N SER A 255 -12.87 -0.97 -1.69
CA SER A 255 -11.86 -2.04 -1.67
C SER A 255 -12.35 -3.33 -2.36
N ARG A 256 -13.64 -3.65 -2.24
CA ARG A 256 -14.27 -4.83 -2.88
C ARG A 256 -14.44 -4.70 -4.40
N ILE A 257 -14.45 -3.49 -4.94
CA ILE A 257 -14.56 -3.23 -6.39
C ILE A 257 -13.24 -3.54 -7.13
N PHE A 258 -12.12 -3.75 -6.40
CA PHE A 258 -10.80 -3.97 -6.99
C PHE A 258 -10.22 -5.36 -6.71
N THR A 259 -10.83 -6.18 -5.85
CA THR A 259 -10.46 -7.60 -5.68
C THR A 259 -11.03 -8.51 -6.78
N ARG A 260 -11.52 -7.96 -7.89
CA ARG A 260 -11.94 -8.67 -9.10
C ARG A 260 -11.45 -7.91 -10.33
#